data_AF-A0AA35SLA4-F1
#
_entry.id   AF-A0AA35SLA4-F1
#
_cell.length_a   1.000
_cell.length_b   1.000
_cell.length_c   1.000
_cell.angle_alpha   90.00
_cell.angle_beta   90.00
_cell.angle_gamma   90.00
#
_symmetry.space_group_name_H-M   'P 1'
#
loop_
_entity.id
_entity.type
_entity.pdbx_description
1 polymer ?
#
loop_
_entity_poly.entity_id
_entity_poly.type
_entity_poly.pdbx_seq_one_letter_code
_entity_poly.pdbx_strand_id
1 'polypeptide(L)'
;MTEAFLIKYDAKTLSEANAQDLVSATTEAVVKFELLSTDPQSKIKLTVPSKASQSSDVRFAGSFVLYNFARLANLVRNFEKACNLGKYPSLPDISLVDFSLLTDEGFHCTTRECGI
;
A
#
# COMPACT_ATOMS: atom_id res chain seq x y z
N MET A 1 -6.17 -4.31 14.64
CA MET A 1 -5.54 -3.15 13.96
C MET A 1 -5.91 -1.81 14.59
N THR A 2 -6.99 -1.72 15.38
CA THR A 2 -7.47 -0.50 16.04
C THR A 2 -6.39 0.20 16.88
N GLU A 3 -5.71 -0.51 17.79
CA GLU A 3 -4.65 0.05 18.64
C GLU A 3 -3.50 0.69 17.83
N ALA A 4 -3.04 0.02 16.77
CA ALA A 4 -1.98 0.55 15.91
C ALA A 4 -2.43 1.78 15.10
N PHE A 5 -3.73 1.87 14.81
CA PHE A 5 -4.33 2.99 14.10
C PHE A 5 -4.41 4.24 14.99
N LEU A 6 -4.85 4.06 16.25
CA LEU A 6 -4.90 5.12 17.27
C LEU A 6 -3.52 5.71 17.57
N ILE A 7 -2.45 4.89 17.52
CA ILE A 7 -1.07 5.37 17.72
C ILE A 7 -0.59 6.23 16.54
N LYS A 8 -1.03 5.94 15.31
CA LYS A 8 -0.56 6.63 14.09
C LYS A 8 -1.34 7.88 13.74
N TYR A 9 -2.64 7.89 14.03
CA TYR A 9 -3.54 8.98 13.67
C TYR A 9 -4.08 9.60 14.95
N ASP A 10 -3.48 10.72 15.37
CA ASP A 10 -3.97 11.51 16.49
C ASP A 10 -5.41 11.98 16.19
N ALA A 11 -6.25 12.05 17.24
CA ALA A 11 -7.72 12.17 17.19
C ALA A 11 -8.25 13.42 16.46
N LYS A 12 -7.36 14.33 16.04
CA LYS A 12 -7.68 15.54 15.28
C LYS A 12 -7.94 15.33 13.78
N THR A 13 -7.55 14.19 13.21
CA THR A 13 -7.53 14.01 11.75
C THR A 13 -8.68 13.17 11.18
N LEU A 14 -9.32 12.33 11.99
CA LEU A 14 -10.40 11.44 11.58
C LEU A 14 -11.44 11.35 12.71
N SER A 15 -12.73 11.48 12.37
CA SER A 15 -13.83 11.14 13.29
C SER A 15 -13.67 9.69 13.75
N GLU A 16 -13.98 9.38 15.02
CA GLU A 16 -13.92 8.02 15.57
C GLU A 16 -14.71 7.00 14.71
N ALA A 17 -15.82 7.42 14.10
CA ALA A 17 -16.60 6.60 13.17
C ALA A 17 -15.79 6.25 11.90
N ASN A 18 -15.13 7.25 11.30
CA ASN A 18 -14.32 7.05 10.10
C ASN A 18 -13.09 6.18 10.38
N ALA A 19 -12.54 6.26 11.60
CA ALA A 19 -11.41 5.43 12.01
C ALA A 19 -11.82 3.95 12.15
N GLN A 20 -12.99 3.67 12.72
CA GLN A 20 -13.51 2.30 12.82
C GLN A 20 -13.79 1.69 11.46
N ASP A 21 -14.44 2.44 10.56
CA ASP A 21 -14.71 1.96 9.19
C ASP A 21 -13.43 1.65 8.43
N LEU A 22 -12.42 2.52 8.55
CA LEU A 22 -11.13 2.33 7.91
C LEU A 22 -10.36 1.13 8.49
N VAL A 23 -10.38 0.96 9.82
CA VAL A 23 -9.77 -0.21 10.47
C VAL A 23 -10.49 -1.50 10.05
N SER A 24 -11.82 -1.48 9.96
CA SER A 24 -12.63 -2.61 9.52
C SER A 24 -12.30 -3.00 8.08
N ALA A 25 -12.38 -2.05 7.14
CA ALA A 25 -12.07 -2.26 5.73
C ALA A 25 -10.63 -2.74 5.52
N THR A 26 -9.67 -2.15 6.26
CA THR A 26 -8.26 -2.59 6.20
C THR A 26 -8.11 -4.00 6.74
N THR A 27 -8.79 -4.35 7.84
CA THR A 27 -8.73 -5.70 8.42
C THR A 27 -9.30 -6.74 7.47
N GLU A 28 -10.45 -6.45 6.87
CA GLU A 28 -11.07 -7.31 5.87
C GLU A 28 -10.16 -7.53 4.66
N ALA A 29 -9.58 -6.45 4.12
CA ALA A 29 -8.68 -6.52 2.98
C ALA A 29 -7.41 -7.33 3.29
N VAL A 30 -6.81 -7.16 4.47
CA VAL A 30 -5.63 -7.94 4.89
C VAL A 30 -5.98 -9.41 5.01
N VAL A 31 -7.09 -9.77 5.67
CA VAL A 31 -7.50 -11.17 5.82
C VAL A 31 -7.75 -11.82 4.46
N LYS A 32 -8.43 -11.12 3.55
CA LYS A 32 -8.65 -11.60 2.17
C LYS A 32 -7.32 -11.79 1.43
N PHE A 33 -6.39 -10.84 1.57
CA PHE A 33 -5.09 -10.91 0.91
C PHE A 33 -4.30 -12.13 1.37
N GLU A 34 -4.20 -12.37 2.69
CA GLU A 34 -3.47 -13.53 3.22
C GLU A 34 -4.12 -14.85 2.80
N LEU A 35 -5.46 -14.90 2.81
CA LEU A 35 -6.22 -16.08 2.37
C LEU A 35 -5.96 -16.40 0.88
N LEU A 36 -6.02 -15.39 0.02
CA LEU A 36 -5.83 -15.55 -1.44
C LEU A 36 -4.36 -15.73 -1.84
N SER A 37 -3.42 -15.25 -1.03
CA SER A 37 -1.98 -15.43 -1.27
C SER A 37 -1.48 -16.82 -0.89
N THR A 38 -2.30 -17.62 -0.21
CA THR A 38 -1.97 -18.98 0.19
C THR A 38 -2.42 -19.99 -0.86
N ASP A 39 -1.61 -21.02 -1.12
CA ASP A 39 -1.97 -22.08 -2.07
C ASP A 39 -3.30 -22.73 -1.65
N PRO A 40 -4.28 -22.91 -2.55
CA PRO A 40 -5.61 -23.44 -2.21
C PRO A 40 -5.61 -24.84 -1.58
N GLN A 41 -4.57 -25.64 -1.81
CA GLN A 41 -4.42 -27.00 -1.26
C GLN A 41 -3.64 -27.01 0.06
N SER A 42 -3.07 -25.87 0.48
CA SER A 42 -2.27 -25.77 1.69
C SER A 42 -3.12 -25.43 2.92
N LYS A 43 -2.69 -25.92 4.09
CA LYS A 43 -3.37 -25.65 5.36
C LYS A 43 -3.05 -24.23 5.82
N ILE A 44 -4.09 -23.42 6.01
CA ILE A 44 -3.95 -22.06 6.53
C ILE A 44 -3.93 -22.09 8.06
N LYS A 45 -2.80 -21.68 8.66
CA LYS A 45 -2.69 -21.54 10.12
C LYS A 45 -3.19 -20.16 10.55
N LEU A 46 -4.45 -20.07 10.94
CA LEU A 46 -5.02 -18.87 11.53
C LEU A 46 -4.49 -18.68 12.95
N THR A 47 -3.44 -17.87 13.09
CA THR A 47 -2.92 -17.47 14.41
C THR A 47 -3.38 -16.06 14.70
N VAL A 48 -4.34 -15.90 15.62
CA VAL A 48 -4.69 -14.58 16.16
C VAL A 48 -3.73 -14.30 17.32
N PRO A 49 -2.73 -13.42 17.16
CA PRO A 49 -1.79 -13.16 18.25
C PRO A 49 -2.55 -12.56 19.44
N SER A 50 -2.43 -13.21 20.60
CA SER A 50 -3.16 -12.87 21.84
C SER A 50 -2.79 -11.50 22.44
N LYS A 51 -1.73 -10.86 21.93
CA LYS A 51 -1.33 -9.50 22.26
C LYS A 51 -0.86 -8.84 20.98
N ALA A 52 -0.89 -7.51 20.94
CA ALA A 52 -0.19 -6.70 19.96
C ALA A 52 1.34 -6.94 20.08
N SER A 53 1.80 -8.15 19.77
CA SER A 53 3.19 -8.46 19.56
C SER A 53 3.59 -7.65 18.34
N GLN A 54 4.18 -6.49 18.60
CA GLN A 54 4.99 -5.70 17.68
C GLN A 54 6.26 -6.47 17.29
N SER A 55 6.15 -7.78 17.06
CA SER A 55 7.21 -8.56 16.46
C SER A 55 7.28 -8.15 15.01
N SER A 56 8.41 -7.54 14.64
CA SER A 56 8.82 -7.27 13.25
C SER A 56 8.71 -8.47 12.32
N ASP A 57 8.55 -9.68 12.86
CA ASP A 57 8.43 -10.95 12.15
C ASP A 57 7.04 -11.26 11.58
N VAL A 58 5.97 -10.61 12.03
CA VAL A 58 4.60 -10.82 11.48
C VAL A 58 4.16 -9.57 10.74
N ARG A 59 4.84 -9.26 9.64
CA ARG A 59 4.30 -8.34 8.64
C ARG A 59 3.30 -9.13 7.79
N PHE A 60 2.01 -8.93 8.03
CA PHE A 60 0.98 -9.35 7.08
C PHE A 60 1.29 -8.70 5.73
N ALA A 61 1.58 -9.51 4.71
CA ALA A 61 1.87 -9.06 3.36
C ALA A 61 0.77 -8.12 2.86
N GLY A 62 -0.49 -8.39 3.21
CA GLY A 62 -1.62 -7.51 2.88
C GLY A 62 -1.48 -6.10 3.45
N SER A 63 -0.98 -5.95 4.69
CA SER A 63 -0.80 -4.64 5.31
C SER A 63 0.34 -3.85 4.67
N PHE A 64 1.40 -4.54 4.24
CA PHE A 64 2.50 -3.94 3.49
C PHE A 64 2.03 -3.44 2.12
N VAL A 65 1.25 -4.24 1.39
CA VAL A 65 0.69 -3.84 0.09
C VAL A 65 -0.23 -2.62 0.25
N LEU A 66 -1.14 -2.65 1.21
CA LEU A 66 -2.06 -1.52 1.46
C LEU A 66 -1.32 -0.23 1.83
N TYR A 67 -0.26 -0.32 2.64
CA TYR A 67 0.56 0.84 2.97
C TYR A 67 1.26 1.43 1.73
N ASN A 68 1.84 0.59 0.88
CA ASN A 68 2.47 1.03 -0.36
C ASN A 68 1.45 1.66 -1.32
N PHE A 69 0.27 1.06 -1.45
CA PHE A 69 -0.83 1.64 -2.23
C PHE A 69 -1.21 3.04 -1.73
N ALA A 70 -1.44 3.19 -0.42
CA ALA A 70 -1.79 4.49 0.17
C ALA A 70 -0.67 5.54 -0.03
N ARG A 71 0.60 5.12 0.02
CA ARG A 71 1.75 5.99 -0.23
C ARG A 71 1.80 6.47 -1.67
N LEU A 72 1.62 5.58 -2.64
CA LEU A 72 1.58 5.91 -4.06
C LEU A 72 0.39 6.82 -4.39
N ALA A 73 -0.80 6.51 -3.86
CA ALA A 73 -1.99 7.34 -4.03
C ALA A 73 -1.78 8.77 -3.50
N ASN A 74 -1.15 8.91 -2.32
CA ASN A 74 -0.82 10.22 -1.77
C ASN A 74 0.23 10.97 -2.60
N LEU A 75 1.23 10.26 -3.13
CA LEU A 75 2.25 10.84 -4.00
C LEU A 75 1.61 11.42 -5.26
N VAL A 76 0.78 10.64 -5.95
CA VAL A 76 0.06 11.06 -7.16
C VAL A 76 -0.86 12.24 -6.85
N ARG A 77 -1.66 12.17 -5.78
CA ARG A 77 -2.55 13.27 -5.37
C ARG A 77 -1.81 14.57 -5.10
N ASN A 78 -0.64 14.49 -4.46
CA ASN A 78 0.18 15.67 -4.18
C ASN A 78 0.81 16.24 -5.46
N PHE A 79 1.23 15.38 -6.38
CA PHE A 79 1.71 15.78 -7.69
C PHE A 79 0.62 16.51 -8.49
N GLU A 80 -0.59 15.95 -8.58
CA GLU A 80 -1.73 16.59 -9.26
C GLU A 80 -2.07 17.96 -8.67
N LYS A 81 -2.09 18.06 -7.33
CA LYS A 81 -2.29 19.36 -6.65
C LYS A 81 -1.20 20.36 -7.01
N ALA A 82 0.05 19.93 -7.08
CA ALA A 82 1.17 20.80 -7.45
C ALA A 82 1.10 21.23 -8.93
N CYS A 83 0.62 20.37 -9.82
CA CYS A 83 0.34 20.72 -11.22
C CYS A 83 -0.76 21.79 -11.30
N ASN A 84 -1.87 21.60 -10.58
CA ASN A 84 -2.98 22.55 -10.53
C ASN A 84 -2.57 23.92 -9.96
N LEU A 85 -1.56 23.94 -9.07
CA LEU A 85 -0.97 25.16 -8.53
C LEU A 85 0.14 25.76 -9.41
N GLY A 86 0.40 25.19 -10.59
CA GLY A 86 1.42 25.65 -11.54
C GLY A 86 2.87 25.41 -11.08
N LYS A 87 3.09 24.58 -10.05
CA LYS A 87 4.44 24.28 -9.52
C LYS A 87 5.18 23.22 -10.33
N TYR A 88 4.43 22.29 -10.92
CA TYR A 88 4.96 21.23 -11.79
C TYR A 88 4.22 21.22 -13.13
N PRO A 89 4.89 20.84 -14.22
CA PRO A 89 4.22 20.56 -15.48
C PRO A 89 3.41 19.27 -15.38
N SER A 90 2.35 19.16 -16.20
CA SER A 90 1.64 17.89 -16.38
C SER A 90 2.57 16.81 -16.94
N LEU A 91 2.27 15.55 -16.63
CA LEU A 91 3.02 14.43 -17.20
C LEU A 91 2.89 14.42 -18.73
N PRO A 92 4.00 14.20 -19.47
CA PRO A 92 3.96 14.06 -20.91
C PRO A 92 3.20 12.77 -21.30
N ASP A 93 2.79 12.69 -22.56
CA ASP A 93 2.28 11.43 -23.12
C ASP A 93 3.36 10.35 -23.01
N ILE A 94 2.96 9.12 -22.72
CA ILE A 94 3.85 7.99 -22.53
C ILE A 94 4.67 7.68 -23.78
N SER A 95 4.14 8.01 -24.96
CA SER A 95 4.85 7.89 -26.24
C SER A 95 6.10 8.79 -26.35
N LEU A 96 6.17 9.84 -25.53
CA LEU A 96 7.26 10.81 -25.49
C LEU A 96 8.20 10.60 -24.29
N VAL A 97 7.91 9.62 -23.43
CA VAL A 97 8.71 9.34 -22.24
C VAL A 97 9.94 8.52 -22.63
N ASP A 98 11.12 9.03 -22.33
CA ASP A 98 12.38 8.32 -22.52
C ASP A 98 12.65 7.35 -21.35
N PHE A 99 12.32 6.08 -21.55
CA PHE A 99 12.57 5.01 -20.58
C PHE A 99 14.03 4.61 -20.46
N SER A 100 14.92 5.06 -21.36
CA SER A 100 16.36 4.77 -21.26
C SER A 100 17.01 5.43 -20.03
N LEU A 101 16.35 6.44 -19.46
CA LEU A 101 16.77 7.14 -18.25
C LEU A 101 16.60 6.30 -16.96
N LEU A 102 15.90 5.17 -17.05
CA LEU A 102 15.68 4.25 -15.93
C LEU A 102 16.89 3.33 -15.75
N THR A 103 17.97 3.93 -15.28
CA THR A 103 19.30 3.28 -15.15
C THR A 103 19.50 2.55 -13.81
N ASP A 104 18.57 2.73 -12.87
CA ASP A 104 18.63 2.09 -11.56
C ASP A 104 18.12 0.63 -11.63
N GLU A 105 18.83 -0.27 -10.96
CA GLU A 105 18.63 -1.73 -10.96
C GLU A 105 17.20 -2.14 -10.58
N GLY A 106 16.44 -1.27 -9.90
CA GLY A 106 15.02 -1.47 -9.58
C GLY A 106 14.10 -1.65 -10.79
N PHE A 107 14.51 -1.21 -11.98
CA PHE A 107 13.75 -1.38 -13.24
C PHE A 107 14.09 -2.65 -14.03
N HIS A 108 15.15 -3.38 -13.67
CA HIS A 108 15.44 -4.68 -14.28
C HIS A 108 14.37 -5.73 -13.97
N CYS A 109 13.60 -5.57 -12.90
CA CYS A 109 12.53 -6.49 -12.51
C CYS A 109 11.26 -6.39 -13.36
N THR A 110 11.02 -5.28 -14.08
CA THR A 110 9.78 -5.08 -14.86
C THR A 110 9.97 -5.28 -16.37
N THR A 111 11.22 -5.32 -16.86
CA THR A 111 11.54 -5.29 -18.29
C THR A 111 12.06 -6.62 -18.84
N ARG A 112 12.34 -7.63 -18.01
CA ARG A 112 12.83 -8.95 -18.48
C ARG A 112 11.85 -10.12 -18.41
N GLU A 113 10.64 -9.96 -17.87
CA GLU A 113 9.63 -11.05 -17.80
C GLU A 113 8.29 -10.78 -18.49
N CYS A 114 8.08 -9.62 -19.10
CA CYS A 114 6.97 -9.42 -20.04
C CYS A 114 7.52 -9.51 -21.47
N GLY A 115 7.60 -10.73 -21.98
CA GLY A 115 7.79 -10.98 -23.40
C GLY A 115 6.67 -10.34 -24.22
N ILE A 116 7.08 -9.75 -25.35
CA ILE A 116 6.25 -9.68 -26.56
C ILE A 116 5.70 -11.08 -26.85
#